data_AF-A0A7W0K9Z3-F1
#
_entry.id   AF-A0A7W0K9Z3-F1
#
_cell.length_a   1.000
_cell.length_b   1.000
_cell.length_c   1.000
_cell.angle_alpha   90.00
_cell.angle_beta   90.00
_cell.angle_gamma   90.00
#
_symmetry.space_group_name_H-M   'P 1'
#
loop_
_entity.id
_entity.type
_entity.pdbx_description
1 polymer ?
#
loop_
_entity_poly.entity_id
_entity_poly.type
_entity_poly.pdbx_seq_one_letter_code
_entity_poly.pdbx_strand_id
1 'polypeptide(L)'
;ERLFLGGEYSIRGFDIRSIGPRDKDTQLVLGGNKSLLVNAEYLITIAGPVRLVLFADAGQVRNLGESFAWKEDIVEIVPPAPPLLFDPFATTSLRELGVSAGNTQRVIGETTAWKASTGAEIRFFMPVLNVPFRLIFAHNPNRTGVLDNQFQPAKRFTFRFAVGTTF
;
A
#
# COMPACT_ATOMS: atom_id res chain seq x y z
N GLU A 1 -3.47 -4.06 -18.85
CA GLU A 1 -3.22 -2.97 -17.90
C GLU A 1 -3.06 -3.51 -16.48
N ARG A 2 -2.46 -2.76 -15.56
CA ARG A 2 -2.26 -3.14 -14.15
C ARG A 2 -3.12 -2.26 -13.23
N LEU A 3 -3.67 -2.85 -12.18
CA LEU A 3 -4.53 -2.22 -11.19
C LEU A 3 -3.77 -1.95 -9.91
N PHE A 4 -4.08 -0.83 -9.26
CA PHE A 4 -3.46 -0.38 -8.03
C PHE A 4 -4.52 0.26 -7.14
N LEU A 5 -4.30 0.22 -5.83
CA LEU A 5 -5.09 0.98 -4.85
C LEU A 5 -4.16 1.90 -4.03
N GLY A 6 -4.79 2.77 -3.24
CA GLY A 6 -4.14 3.85 -2.50
C GLY A 6 -4.30 5.20 -3.19
N GLY A 7 -4.30 6.27 -2.40
CA GLY A 7 -4.60 7.63 -2.82
C GLY A 7 -6.04 8.05 -2.50
N GLU A 8 -6.33 9.32 -2.77
CA GLU A 8 -7.56 10.01 -2.42
C GLU A 8 -8.83 9.49 -3.10
N TYR A 9 -8.66 8.68 -4.16
CA TYR A 9 -9.73 8.09 -4.96
C TYR A 9 -9.98 6.60 -4.69
N SER A 10 -9.28 6.00 -3.72
CA SER A 10 -9.48 4.58 -3.38
C SER A 10 -9.41 4.34 -1.89
N ILE A 11 -8.21 4.07 -1.35
CA ILE A 11 -7.98 3.89 0.08
C ILE A 11 -7.20 5.11 0.56
N ARG A 12 -7.94 6.11 1.05
CA ARG A 12 -7.45 7.49 1.25
C ARG A 12 -6.24 7.61 2.16
N GLY A 13 -6.11 6.72 3.13
CA GLY A 13 -5.00 6.77 4.07
C GLY A 13 -3.66 6.31 3.52
N PHE A 14 -3.60 5.73 2.33
CA PHE A 14 -2.38 5.23 1.71
C PHE A 14 -1.93 6.09 0.53
N ASP A 15 -0.65 5.99 0.19
CA ASP A 15 -0.07 6.71 -0.95
C ASP A 15 -0.63 6.21 -2.27
N ILE A 16 -0.60 7.09 -3.28
CA ILE A 16 -1.10 6.77 -4.61
C ILE A 16 -0.39 5.51 -5.13
N ARG A 17 -1.18 4.53 -5.59
CA ARG A 17 -0.67 3.27 -6.14
C ARG A 17 0.25 2.46 -5.22
N SER A 18 0.15 2.64 -3.91
CA SER A 18 0.99 1.92 -2.93
C SER A 18 0.47 0.52 -2.59
N ILE A 19 -0.78 0.19 -2.93
CA ILE A 19 -1.39 -1.10 -2.58
C ILE A 19 -1.46 -1.99 -3.83
N GLY A 20 -0.74 -3.11 -3.76
CA GLY A 20 -0.82 -4.24 -4.68
C GLY A 20 0.36 -5.19 -4.57
N PRO A 21 0.40 -6.23 -5.42
CA PRO A 21 1.54 -7.14 -5.50
C PRO A 21 2.83 -6.34 -5.68
N ARG A 22 3.84 -6.70 -4.89
CA ARG A 22 5.15 -6.06 -4.88
C ARG A 22 6.20 -7.04 -5.34
N ASP A 23 7.18 -6.50 -6.06
CA ASP A 23 8.44 -7.19 -6.21
C ASP A 23 9.15 -7.20 -4.85
N LYS A 24 9.61 -8.37 -4.42
CA LYS A 24 10.24 -8.54 -3.10
C LYS A 24 11.65 -7.95 -3.10
N ASP A 25 12.40 -8.08 -4.20
CA ASP A 25 13.79 -7.62 -4.25
C ASP A 25 13.88 -6.09 -4.33
N THR A 26 13.04 -5.47 -5.17
CA THR A 26 13.05 -4.01 -5.37
C THR A 26 12.04 -3.25 -4.51
N GLN A 27 11.11 -3.94 -3.85
CA GLN A 27 9.99 -3.37 -3.08
C GLN A 27 9.01 -2.52 -3.92
N LEU A 28 9.18 -2.50 -5.24
CA LEU A 28 8.32 -1.75 -6.16
C LEU A 28 6.94 -2.40 -6.25
N VAL A 29 5.89 -1.58 -6.24
CA VAL A 29 4.53 -2.05 -6.46
C VAL A 29 4.32 -2.31 -7.95
N LEU A 30 4.10 -3.57 -8.31
CA LEU A 30 3.87 -4.02 -9.69
C LEU A 30 2.40 -3.83 -10.11
N GLY A 31 1.50 -3.87 -9.13
CA GLY A 31 0.06 -3.84 -9.37
C GLY A 31 -0.49 -5.21 -9.80
N GLY A 32 -1.80 -5.37 -9.65
CA GLY A 32 -2.49 -6.63 -9.95
C GLY A 32 -3.26 -6.61 -11.26
N ASN A 33 -3.91 -7.71 -11.58
CA ASN A 33 -4.87 -7.82 -12.68
C ASN A 33 -6.32 -7.89 -12.18
N LYS A 34 -6.52 -8.03 -10.87
CA LYS A 34 -7.82 -7.94 -10.22
C LYS A 34 -7.73 -7.11 -8.95
N SER A 35 -8.79 -6.39 -8.62
CA SER A 35 -8.90 -5.64 -7.37
C SER A 35 -10.33 -5.66 -6.86
N LEU A 36 -10.47 -5.54 -5.56
CA LEU A 36 -11.75 -5.32 -4.89
C LEU A 36 -11.59 -4.12 -3.97
N LEU A 37 -12.51 -3.17 -4.09
CA LEU A 37 -12.56 -1.96 -3.28
C LEU A 37 -13.97 -1.81 -2.74
N VAL A 38 -14.07 -1.58 -1.44
CA VAL A 38 -15.31 -1.30 -0.73
C VAL A 38 -15.14 0.03 -0.01
N ASN A 39 -16.14 0.88 -0.12
CA ASN A 39 -16.17 2.18 0.50
C ASN A 39 -17.52 2.40 1.19
N ALA A 40 -17.49 3.04 2.35
CA ALA A 40 -18.64 3.53 3.08
C ALA A 40 -18.40 4.99 3.48
N GLU A 41 -19.35 5.87 3.19
CA GLU A 41 -19.30 7.30 3.54
C GLU A 41 -20.57 7.73 4.27
N TYR A 42 -20.40 8.57 5.29
CA TYR A 42 -21.49 9.25 5.97
C TYR A 42 -21.29 10.77 5.89
N LEU A 43 -22.23 11.46 5.24
CA LEU A 43 -22.12 12.87 4.91
C LEU A 43 -22.93 13.72 5.90
N ILE A 44 -22.25 14.70 6.51
CA ILE A 44 -22.81 15.67 7.44
C ILE A 44 -22.67 17.06 6.81
N THR A 45 -23.79 17.72 6.55
CA THR A 45 -23.78 19.12 6.10
C THR A 45 -23.62 20.02 7.32
N ILE A 46 -22.53 20.78 7.38
CA ILE A 46 -22.25 21.68 8.51
C ILE A 46 -22.90 23.04 8.25
N ALA A 47 -22.48 23.71 7.18
CA ALA A 47 -22.96 25.05 6.82
C ALA A 47 -22.69 25.32 5.34
N GLY A 48 -23.72 25.71 4.58
CA GLY A 48 -23.62 26.11 3.17
C GLY A 48 -22.64 25.27 2.33
N PRO A 49 -21.43 25.79 2.00
CA PRO A 49 -20.44 25.10 1.17
C PRO A 49 -19.59 24.05 1.91
N VAL A 50 -19.70 23.90 3.23
CA VAL A 50 -18.86 23.03 4.07
C VAL A 50 -19.60 21.74 4.44
N ARG A 51 -18.96 20.61 4.15
CA ARG A 51 -19.44 19.25 4.49
C ARG A 51 -18.35 18.49 5.23
N LEU A 52 -18.73 17.73 6.23
CA LEU A 52 -17.88 16.72 6.86
C LEU A 52 -18.32 15.35 6.36
N VAL A 53 -17.35 14.51 5.99
CA VAL A 53 -17.58 13.14 5.54
C VAL A 53 -16.80 12.21 6.44
N LEU A 54 -17.49 11.33 7.16
CA LEU A 54 -16.86 10.21 7.84
C LEU A 54 -16.77 9.06 6.85
N PHE A 55 -15.64 8.35 6.85
CA PHE A 55 -15.43 7.29 5.87
C PHE A 55 -14.75 6.04 6.42
N ALA A 56 -14.99 4.94 5.71
CA ALA A 56 -14.22 3.71 5.80
C ALA A 56 -13.99 3.15 4.39
N ASP A 57 -12.71 2.92 4.07
CA ASP A 57 -12.26 2.34 2.82
C ASP A 57 -11.58 1.00 3.14
N ALA A 58 -11.83 -0.02 2.34
CA ALA A 58 -11.13 -1.29 2.43
C ALA A 58 -10.93 -1.89 1.04
N GLY A 59 -9.76 -2.45 0.76
CA GLY A 59 -9.54 -3.10 -0.51
C GLY A 59 -8.30 -3.98 -0.58
N GLN A 60 -8.23 -4.72 -1.68
CA GLN A 60 -7.17 -5.67 -1.98
C GLN A 60 -6.93 -5.71 -3.49
N VAL A 61 -5.67 -5.86 -3.88
CA VAL A 61 -5.23 -6.01 -5.28
C VAL A 61 -4.43 -7.31 -5.40
N ARG A 62 -4.71 -8.10 -6.44
CA ARG A 62 -4.12 -9.44 -6.67
C ARG A 62 -3.92 -9.72 -8.16
N ASN A 63 -3.13 -10.76 -8.47
CA ASN A 63 -3.01 -11.25 -9.84
C ASN A 63 -4.18 -12.14 -10.24
N LEU A 64 -4.36 -12.35 -11.54
CA LEU A 64 -5.30 -13.35 -12.05
C LEU A 64 -4.82 -14.75 -11.61
N GLY A 65 -5.73 -15.60 -11.12
CA GLY A 65 -5.40 -16.90 -10.52
C GLY A 65 -5.27 -16.90 -8.98
N GLU A 66 -5.08 -15.74 -8.35
CA GLU A 66 -4.73 -15.67 -6.92
C GLU A 66 -5.87 -15.63 -5.88
N SER A 67 -7.16 -15.80 -6.15
CA SER A 67 -8.24 -15.53 -5.13
C SER A 67 -8.14 -14.17 -4.35
N PHE A 68 -9.13 -13.84 -3.55
CA PHE A 68 -8.97 -12.82 -2.49
C PHE A 68 -8.80 -13.57 -1.17
N ALA A 69 -8.05 -12.99 -0.25
CA ALA A 69 -7.60 -13.69 0.96
C ALA A 69 -7.90 -12.83 2.17
N TRP A 70 -8.10 -13.47 3.32
CA TRP A 70 -8.25 -12.75 4.59
C TRP A 70 -6.90 -12.39 5.20
N LYS A 71 -5.91 -13.25 4.98
CA LYS A 71 -4.55 -13.10 5.50
C LYS A 71 -3.51 -13.21 4.39
N GLU A 72 -2.32 -12.69 4.66
CA GLU A 72 -1.14 -12.84 3.82
C GLU A 72 0.13 -12.95 4.67
N ASP A 73 1.13 -13.59 4.09
CA ASP A 73 2.43 -13.79 4.71
C ASP A 73 3.27 -12.51 4.68
N ILE A 74 3.89 -12.20 5.80
CA ILE A 74 4.97 -11.22 5.88
C ILE A 74 6.26 -11.97 5.58
N VAL A 75 6.95 -11.55 4.52
CA VAL A 75 8.17 -12.20 4.04
C VAL A 75 9.36 -11.27 4.26
N GLU A 76 10.39 -11.81 4.90
CA GLU A 76 11.70 -11.19 5.03
C GLU A 76 12.66 -11.79 3.99
N ILE A 77 13.43 -10.92 3.34
CA ILE A 77 14.52 -11.36 2.47
C ILE A 77 15.74 -11.61 3.33
N VAL A 78 16.14 -12.87 3.38
CA VAL A 78 17.36 -13.31 4.04
C VAL A 78 18.47 -13.33 2.99
N PRO A 79 19.48 -12.44 3.08
CA PRO A 79 20.62 -12.49 2.19
C PRO A 79 21.37 -13.81 2.40
N PRO A 80 21.97 -14.38 1.33
CA PRO A 80 22.75 -15.60 1.47
C PRO A 80 23.90 -15.37 2.45
N ALA A 81 24.18 -16.37 3.28
CA ALA A 81 25.30 -16.31 4.20
C ALA A 81 26.61 -16.05 3.42
N PRO A 82 27.54 -15.23 3.96
CA PRO A 82 28.83 -15.06 3.33
C PRO A 82 29.52 -16.42 3.19
N PRO A 83 30.29 -16.63 2.11
CA PRO A 83 30.95 -17.91 1.88
C PRO A 83 31.91 -18.21 3.05
N LEU A 84 31.93 -19.47 3.48
CA LEU A 84 32.80 -19.92 4.59
C LEU A 84 34.29 -19.80 4.26
N LEU A 85 34.63 -19.83 2.96
CA LEU A 85 35.97 -19.61 2.45
C LEU A 85 35.93 -18.49 1.40
N PHE A 86 36.73 -17.45 1.60
CA PHE A 86 36.89 -16.33 0.67
C PHE A 86 38.36 -16.25 0.26
N ASP A 87 38.64 -16.46 -1.02
CA ASP A 87 39.99 -16.30 -1.59
C ASP A 87 40.07 -14.94 -2.32
N PRO A 88 40.83 -13.95 -1.79
CA PRO A 88 40.93 -12.62 -2.38
C PRO A 88 41.73 -12.59 -3.70
N PHE A 89 42.42 -13.67 -4.07
CA PHE A 89 43.20 -13.78 -5.30
C PHE A 89 42.56 -14.72 -6.33
N ALA A 90 41.47 -15.40 -5.99
CA ALA A 90 40.77 -16.28 -6.91
C ALA A 90 40.03 -15.47 -7.99
N THR A 91 40.36 -15.73 -9.25
CA THR A 91 39.60 -15.22 -10.41
C THR A 91 38.29 -15.98 -10.64
N THR A 92 38.11 -17.11 -9.96
CA THR A 92 36.90 -17.94 -10.00
C THR A 92 36.42 -18.23 -8.57
N SER A 93 35.21 -17.78 -8.24
CA SER A 93 34.60 -18.11 -6.96
C SER A 93 34.05 -19.55 -7.00
N LEU A 94 34.56 -20.44 -6.16
CA LEU A 94 33.94 -21.75 -5.93
C LEU A 94 32.81 -21.59 -4.91
N ARG A 95 31.57 -21.86 -5.34
CA ARG A 95 30.39 -21.88 -4.46
C ARG A 95 29.98 -23.32 -4.19
N GLU A 96 29.48 -23.58 -3.00
CA GLU A 96 28.93 -24.89 -2.61
C GLU A 96 27.74 -25.25 -3.52
N LEU A 97 27.76 -26.48 -4.06
CA LEU A 97 26.71 -26.99 -4.93
C LEU A 97 25.45 -27.23 -4.09
N GLY A 98 24.40 -26.45 -4.32
CA GLY A 98 23.11 -26.55 -3.59
C GLY A 98 22.76 -25.33 -2.73
N VAL A 99 23.69 -24.38 -2.55
CA VAL A 99 23.39 -23.10 -1.91
C VAL A 99 22.95 -22.10 -2.98
N SER A 100 21.67 -21.70 -2.96
CA SER A 100 21.14 -20.71 -3.90
C SER A 100 21.87 -19.38 -3.72
N ALA A 101 22.49 -18.89 -4.80
CA ALA A 101 23.20 -17.61 -4.85
C ALA A 101 22.28 -16.39 -4.69
N GLY A 102 20.96 -16.61 -4.65
CA GLY A 102 19.95 -15.58 -4.54
C GLY A 102 19.42 -15.40 -3.12
N ASN A 103 18.79 -14.25 -2.92
CA ASN A 103 17.98 -13.93 -1.75
C ASN A 103 16.99 -15.07 -1.44
N THR A 104 17.02 -15.58 -0.20
CA THR A 104 16.05 -16.58 0.26
C THR A 104 14.92 -15.87 1.01
N GLN A 105 13.69 -16.33 0.80
CA GLN A 105 12.52 -15.75 1.42
C GLN A 105 12.13 -16.54 2.66
N ARG A 106 12.01 -15.86 3.80
CA ARG A 106 11.52 -16.45 5.04
C ARG A 106 10.20 -15.81 5.44
N VAL A 107 9.19 -16.63 5.69
CA VAL A 107 7.91 -16.17 6.25
C VAL A 107 8.12 -15.93 7.75
N ILE A 108 7.92 -14.68 8.18
CA ILE A 108 8.11 -14.25 9.57
C ILE A 108 6.79 -14.10 10.34
N GLY A 109 5.65 -14.18 9.65
CA GLY A 109 4.32 -14.17 10.27
C GLY A 109 3.22 -13.95 9.24
N GLU A 110 1.98 -13.84 9.73
CA GLU A 110 0.80 -13.53 8.92
C GLU A 110 0.21 -12.18 9.33
N THR A 111 -0.31 -11.43 8.37
CA THR A 111 -1.10 -10.21 8.58
C THR A 111 -2.40 -10.28 7.80
N THR A 112 -3.31 -9.33 8.02
CA THR A 112 -4.48 -9.15 7.17
C THR A 112 -4.08 -8.73 5.75
N ALA A 113 -4.64 -9.45 4.77
CA ALA A 113 -4.44 -9.15 3.36
C ALA A 113 -5.18 -7.86 2.94
N TRP A 114 -6.28 -7.56 3.62
CA TRP A 114 -7.10 -6.38 3.37
C TRP A 114 -6.42 -5.13 3.90
N LYS A 115 -6.30 -4.12 3.05
CA LYS A 115 -5.81 -2.79 3.44
C LYS A 115 -7.00 -1.88 3.66
N ALA A 116 -7.00 -1.18 4.78
CA ALA A 116 -8.15 -0.40 5.20
C ALA A 116 -7.72 0.94 5.79
N SER A 117 -8.54 1.96 5.53
CA SER A 117 -8.41 3.28 6.14
C SER A 117 -9.76 3.79 6.59
N THR A 118 -9.82 4.44 7.75
CA THR A 118 -11.02 5.13 8.23
C THR A 118 -10.66 6.56 8.60
N GLY A 119 -11.58 7.50 8.49
CA GLY A 119 -11.24 8.88 8.77
C GLY A 119 -12.36 9.87 8.58
N ALA A 120 -11.94 11.13 8.53
CA ALA A 120 -12.80 12.28 8.34
C ALA A 120 -12.26 13.11 7.18
N GLU A 121 -13.16 13.61 6.35
CA GLU A 121 -12.86 14.48 5.24
C GLU A 121 -13.72 15.73 5.31
N ILE A 122 -13.09 16.90 5.36
CA ILE A 122 -13.77 18.18 5.27
C ILE A 122 -13.74 18.62 3.80
N ARG A 123 -14.92 18.74 3.21
CA ARG A 123 -15.12 19.27 1.86
C ARG A 123 -15.62 20.71 1.97
N PHE A 124 -14.98 21.64 1.28
CA PHE A 124 -15.46 23.01 1.18
C PHE A 124 -15.32 23.54 -0.25
N PHE A 125 -16.31 24.32 -0.69
CA PHE A 125 -16.27 25.01 -1.98
C PHE A 125 -15.72 26.43 -1.80
N MET A 126 -14.73 26.80 -2.61
CA MET A 126 -14.22 28.16 -2.63
C MET A 126 -15.08 29.03 -3.56
N PRO A 127 -15.47 30.26 -3.16
CA PRO A 127 -16.43 31.07 -3.91
C PRO A 127 -16.08 31.32 -5.38
N VAL A 128 -14.79 31.33 -5.70
CA VAL A 128 -14.28 31.70 -7.03
C VAL A 128 -14.01 30.48 -7.91
N LEU A 129 -13.87 29.29 -7.32
CA LEU A 129 -13.51 28.07 -8.01
C LEU A 129 -14.62 27.04 -7.75
N ASN A 130 -15.40 26.69 -8.77
CA ASN A 130 -16.48 25.71 -8.69
C ASN A 130 -15.95 24.26 -8.59
N VAL A 131 -14.89 24.05 -7.82
CA VAL A 131 -14.29 22.75 -7.52
C VAL A 131 -14.19 22.60 -6.00
N PRO A 132 -14.54 21.42 -5.47
CA PRO A 132 -14.45 21.19 -4.03
C PRO A 132 -12.98 20.98 -3.61
N PHE A 133 -12.62 21.62 -2.51
CA PHE A 133 -11.38 21.40 -1.79
C PHE A 133 -11.62 20.39 -0.67
N ARG A 134 -10.68 19.48 -0.48
CA ARG A 134 -10.84 18.31 0.41
C ARG A 134 -9.65 18.24 1.35
N LEU A 135 -9.91 18.30 2.65
CA LEU A 135 -8.93 18.01 3.70
C LEU A 135 -9.27 16.64 4.27
N ILE A 136 -8.39 15.66 4.09
CA ILE A 136 -8.61 14.27 4.45
C ILE A 136 -7.68 13.94 5.61
N PHE A 137 -8.26 13.49 6.72
CA PHE A 137 -7.54 12.88 7.82
C PHE A 137 -7.91 11.39 7.88
N ALA A 138 -6.92 10.53 7.74
CA ALA A 138 -7.10 9.08 7.67
C ALA A 138 -6.27 8.34 8.73
N HIS A 139 -6.86 7.29 9.27
CA HIS A 139 -6.27 6.31 10.16
C HIS A 139 -6.19 4.95 9.46
N ASN A 140 -5.01 4.33 9.49
CA ASN A 140 -4.73 3.06 8.81
C ASN A 140 -4.52 1.93 9.82
N PRO A 141 -5.60 1.22 10.23
CA PRO A 141 -5.48 0.08 11.14
C PRO A 141 -4.72 -1.09 10.49
N ASN A 142 -4.96 -1.34 9.21
CA ASN A 142 -4.45 -2.50 8.47
C ASN A 142 -3.43 -2.07 7.41
N ARG A 143 -2.21 -1.73 7.85
CA ARG A 143 -1.16 -1.15 6.98
C ARG A 143 0.11 -1.99 6.83
N THR A 144 0.22 -3.07 7.60
CA THR A 144 1.40 -3.95 7.57
C THR A 144 1.67 -4.47 6.16
N GLY A 145 2.94 -4.49 5.75
CA GLY A 145 3.36 -4.92 4.42
C GLY A 145 3.18 -3.88 3.31
N VAL A 146 2.59 -2.71 3.60
CA VAL A 146 2.54 -1.59 2.66
C VAL A 146 3.63 -0.60 3.00
N LEU A 147 4.41 -0.22 1.99
CA LEU A 147 5.36 0.88 2.04
C LEU A 147 4.80 2.11 1.32
N ASP A 148 5.20 3.28 1.78
CA ASP A 148 4.99 4.57 1.14
C ASP A 148 5.90 4.74 -0.08
N ASN A 149 5.78 5.88 -0.77
CA ASN A 149 6.55 6.17 -1.97
C ASN A 149 8.06 6.40 -1.72
N GLN A 150 8.49 6.46 -0.46
CA GLN A 150 9.87 6.54 -0.01
C GLN A 150 10.38 5.20 0.51
N PHE A 151 9.66 4.10 0.22
CA PHE A 151 9.97 2.74 0.67
C PHE A 151 10.00 2.59 2.20
N GLN A 152 9.36 3.50 2.93
CA GLN A 152 9.18 3.40 4.37
C GLN A 152 7.85 2.73 4.68
N PRO A 153 7.70 2.03 5.82
CA PRO A 153 6.41 1.47 6.22
C PRO A 153 5.31 2.54 6.23
N ALA A 154 4.15 2.20 5.66
CA ALA A 154 3.03 3.12 5.55
C ALA A 154 2.65 3.72 6.92
N LYS A 155 2.34 5.02 6.93
CA LYS A 155 2.03 5.76 8.15
C LYS A 155 0.71 5.31 8.75
N ARG A 156 0.62 5.35 10.10
CA ARG A 156 -0.61 5.04 10.83
C ARG A 156 -1.68 6.12 10.65
N PHE A 157 -1.25 7.37 10.57
CA PHE A 157 -2.09 8.52 10.34
C PHE A 157 -1.58 9.29 9.13
N THR A 158 -2.49 9.68 8.27
CA THR A 158 -2.18 10.38 7.03
C THR A 158 -3.09 11.58 6.90
N PHE A 159 -2.50 12.71 6.52
CA PHE A 159 -3.22 13.91 6.14
C PHE A 159 -3.03 14.16 4.65
N ARG A 160 -4.11 14.47 3.93
CA ARG A 160 -4.06 14.80 2.51
C ARG A 160 -4.91 16.02 2.21
N PHE A 161 -4.46 16.74 1.19
CA PHE A 161 -5.22 17.77 0.54
C PHE A 161 -5.48 17.33 -0.90
N ALA A 162 -6.73 17.43 -1.34
CA ALA A 162 -7.13 17.10 -2.69
C ALA A 162 -8.08 18.17 -3.25
N VAL A 163 -8.08 18.31 -4.56
CA VAL A 163 -8.95 19.24 -5.30
C VAL A 163 -9.66 18.44 -6.38
N GLY A 164 -10.98 18.64 -6.48
CA GLY A 164 -11.81 17.98 -7.50
C GLY A 164 -12.82 17.01 -6.92
N THR A 165 -13.56 16.37 -7.82
CA THR A 165 -14.70 15.50 -7.48
C THR A 165 -14.25 14.29 -6.65
N THR A 166 -15.21 13.60 -6.04
CA THR A 166 -14.95 12.27 -5.48
C THR A 166 -15.28 11.19 -6.52
N PHE A 167 -15.01 9.94 -6.15
CA PHE A 167 -15.64 8.78 -6.76
C PHE A 167 -17.16 8.82 -6.57
#